data_AF-A0A0L9UEK5-F1
#
_entry.id   AF-A0A0L9UEK5-F1
#
_cell.length_a   1.000
_cell.length_b   1.000
_cell.length_c   1.000
_cell.angle_alpha   90.00
_cell.angle_beta   90.00
_cell.angle_gamma   90.00
#
_symmetry.space_group_name_H-M   'P 1'
#
loop_
_entity.id
_entity.type
_entity.pdbx_description
1 polymer ?
#
loop_
_entity_poly.entity_id
_entity_poly.type
_entity_poly.pdbx_seq_one_letter_code
_entity_poly.pdbx_strand_id
1 'polypeptide(L)'
;MLSAKSIRTASWCAVRVTGESCSLSADSHNESGRCATVKPYSGTYILKKVCARKRKTFVLVDSGSVYGFGSMGFGSLGFLNRRVLDKVLEPRILEYTLKSHHVYEISTGLYHTVVFTSRTKIFGFGDNERAQLGHDTLRSCLEPTQILNRDTSEDVESM
;
A
#
# COMPACT_ATOMS: atom_id res chain seq x y z
N MET A 1 28.32 6.17 9.94
CA MET A 1 27.81 4.79 9.76
C MET A 1 26.36 4.75 10.24
N LEU A 2 25.38 4.74 9.33
CA LEU A 2 23.96 4.62 9.70
C LEU A 2 23.65 3.15 9.99
N SER A 3 23.22 2.86 11.21
CA SER A 3 22.87 1.52 11.68
C SER A 3 21.70 0.96 10.87
N ALA A 4 21.86 -0.24 10.32
CA ALA A 4 20.75 -0.98 9.71
C ALA A 4 19.66 -1.20 10.76
N LYS A 5 18.47 -0.63 10.55
CA LYS A 5 17.29 -0.91 11.39
C LYS A 5 16.48 -2.01 10.74
N SER A 6 16.33 -3.13 11.43
CA SER A 6 15.42 -4.20 11.05
C SER A 6 14.01 -3.82 11.51
N ILE A 7 13.07 -3.66 10.57
CA ILE A 7 11.66 -3.49 10.88
C ILE A 7 11.00 -4.85 10.70
N ARG A 8 10.54 -5.45 11.80
CA ARG A 8 9.72 -6.66 11.76
C ARG A 8 8.31 -6.25 11.31
N THR A 9 7.86 -6.77 10.18
CA THR A 9 6.47 -6.64 9.75
C THR A 9 5.68 -7.85 10.24
N ALA A 10 4.36 -7.72 10.43
CA ALA A 10 3.47 -8.82 10.84
C ALA A 10 3.29 -9.91 9.75
N SER A 11 3.97 -9.76 8.62
CA SER A 11 4.04 -10.68 7.50
C SER A 11 5.50 -11.13 7.34
N TRP A 12 5.72 -12.36 6.90
CA TRP A 12 7.03 -13.04 6.80
C TRP A 12 7.96 -12.42 5.72
N CYS A 13 8.17 -11.11 5.81
CA CYS A 13 9.04 -10.33 4.95
C CYS A 13 10.01 -9.54 5.81
N ALA A 14 11.29 -9.85 5.67
CA ALA A 14 12.36 -9.03 6.21
C ALA A 14 12.66 -7.91 5.20
N VAL A 15 12.53 -6.66 5.65
CA VAL A 15 13.02 -5.50 4.92
C VAL A 15 14.38 -5.15 5.50
N ARG A 16 15.44 -5.27 4.71
CA ARG A 16 16.76 -4.79 5.11
C ARG A 16 17.05 -3.49 4.36
N VAL A 17 17.17 -2.42 5.14
CA VAL A 17 17.56 -1.10 4.63
C VAL A 17 19.05 -0.92 4.91
N THR A 18 19.86 -0.86 3.85
CA THR A 18 21.29 -0.57 3.93
C THR A 18 21.59 0.65 3.07
N GLY A 19 21.86 1.80 3.71
CA GLY A 19 22.17 3.03 3.01
C GLY A 19 21.06 3.43 2.01
N GLU A 20 21.38 3.48 0.72
CA GLU A 20 20.52 3.91 -0.39
C GLU A 20 19.66 2.77 -0.99
N SER A 21 19.46 1.67 -0.27
CA SER A 21 18.72 0.52 -0.80
C SER A 21 17.83 -0.14 0.24
N CYS A 22 16.59 -0.44 -0.17
CA CYS A 22 15.70 -1.33 0.57
C CYS A 22 15.64 -2.68 -0.15
N SER A 23 15.91 -3.76 0.57
CA SER A 23 15.83 -5.14 0.09
C SER A 23 14.67 -5.86 0.76
N LEU A 24 13.83 -6.53 -0.02
CA LEU A 24 12.68 -7.31 0.43
C LEU A 24 12.90 -8.79 0.11
N SER A 25 12.91 -9.65 1.14
CA SER A 25 12.89 -11.10 0.99
C SER A 25 11.54 -11.65 1.45
N ALA A 26 11.00 -12.62 0.72
CA ALA A 26 9.88 -13.44 1.15
C ALA A 26 10.45 -14.78 1.59
N ASP A 27 10.25 -15.17 2.85
CA ASP A 27 10.65 -16.48 3.34
C ASP A 27 9.65 -17.52 2.80
N SER A 28 9.83 -17.94 1.55
CA SER A 28 9.31 -19.21 1.06
C SER A 28 10.43 -20.23 1.13
N HIS A 29 10.14 -21.47 1.53
CA HIS A 29 11.05 -22.63 1.61
C HIS A 29 11.71 -23.06 0.27
N ASN A 30 12.12 -22.12 -0.58
CA ASN A 30 12.85 -22.37 -1.81
C ASN A 30 13.83 -21.19 -2.02
N GLU A 31 15.12 -21.49 -1.93
CA GLU A 31 16.27 -20.59 -1.83
C GLU A 31 16.59 -19.79 -3.12
N SER A 32 15.60 -19.15 -3.74
CA SER A 32 15.80 -18.33 -4.95
C SER A 32 15.26 -16.90 -4.83
N GLY A 33 15.15 -16.37 -3.61
CA GLY A 33 14.63 -15.05 -3.31
C GLY A 33 15.44 -13.93 -3.96
N ARG A 34 14.96 -13.42 -5.11
CA ARG A 34 15.46 -12.17 -5.69
C ARG A 34 15.04 -11.01 -4.81
N CYS A 35 16.01 -10.37 -4.19
CA CYS A 35 15.84 -9.11 -3.49
C CYS A 35 15.43 -8.01 -4.48
N ALA A 36 14.25 -7.41 -4.30
CA ALA A 36 13.89 -6.18 -5.00
C ALA A 36 14.56 -4.99 -4.30
N THR A 37 15.40 -4.25 -5.03
CA THR A 37 16.10 -3.06 -4.54
C THR A 37 15.32 -1.80 -4.90
N VAL A 38 14.77 -1.08 -3.91
CA VAL A 38 14.26 0.28 -4.13
C VAL A 38 15.46 1.23 -4.12
N LYS A 39 15.77 1.87 -5.26
CA LYS A 39 16.75 2.97 -5.30
C LYS A 39 16.01 4.30 -5.12
N PRO A 40 16.32 5.12 -4.12
CA PRO A 40 15.71 6.44 -3.97
C PRO A 40 16.20 7.36 -5.09
N TYR A 41 15.26 8.01 -5.78
CA TYR A 41 15.56 9.14 -6.65
C TYR A 41 15.83 10.36 -5.73
N SER A 42 17.09 10.81 -5.68
CA SER A 42 17.56 12.04 -5.04
C SER A 42 16.86 12.43 -3.72
N GLY A 43 17.16 11.72 -2.64
CA GLY A 43 16.64 12.02 -1.30
C GLY A 43 16.79 10.84 -0.33
N THR A 44 16.90 11.12 0.97
CA THR A 44 16.85 10.07 2.01
C THR A 44 15.39 9.89 2.43
N TYR A 45 14.74 8.80 2.03
CA TYR A 45 13.41 8.45 2.53
C TYR A 45 13.55 7.55 3.77
N ILE A 46 12.80 7.87 4.84
CA ILE A 46 12.74 7.00 6.01
C ILE A 46 11.56 6.04 5.83
N LEU A 47 11.84 4.75 5.86
CA LEU A 47 10.80 3.73 5.81
C LEU A 47 9.98 3.77 7.11
N LYS A 48 8.67 3.98 6.97
CA LYS A 48 7.71 3.95 8.09
C LYS A 48 7.10 2.57 8.28
N LYS A 49 6.61 1.97 7.20
CA LYS A 49 5.91 0.68 7.27
C LYS A 49 6.05 -0.10 5.99
N VAL A 50 6.09 -1.43 6.12
CA VAL A 50 5.85 -2.35 5.01
C VAL A 50 4.69 -3.27 5.36
N CYS A 51 3.80 -3.51 4.40
CA CYS A 51 2.79 -4.55 4.51
C CYS A 51 2.85 -5.43 3.26
N ALA A 52 2.91 -6.74 3.48
CA ALA A 52 2.98 -7.73 2.41
C ALA A 52 1.96 -8.83 2.65
N ARG A 53 1.13 -9.10 1.64
CA ARG A 53 0.17 -10.20 1.71
C ARG A 53 -0.13 -10.74 0.32
N LYS A 54 -0.31 -12.06 0.25
CA LYS A 54 -0.50 -12.82 -0.99
C LYS A 54 0.67 -12.62 -1.97
N ARG A 55 0.54 -11.71 -2.93
CA ARG A 55 1.54 -11.44 -3.97
C ARG A 55 1.76 -9.93 -4.14
N LYS A 56 1.57 -9.15 -3.08
CA LYS A 56 1.63 -7.69 -3.10
C LYS A 56 2.42 -7.20 -1.90
N THR A 57 3.18 -6.15 -2.13
CA THR A 57 3.93 -5.45 -1.11
C THR A 57 3.69 -3.96 -1.26
N PHE A 58 3.44 -3.29 -0.13
CA PHE A 58 3.43 -1.84 -0.05
C PHE A 58 4.49 -1.35 0.92
N VAL A 59 5.07 -0.20 0.61
CA VAL A 59 6.05 0.51 1.42
C VAL A 59 5.53 1.93 1.64
N LEU A 60 5.30 2.29 2.90
CA LEU A 60 5.00 3.63 3.35
C LEU A 60 6.29 4.29 3.84
N VAL A 61 6.57 5.47 3.33
CA VAL A 61 7.72 6.30 3.76
C VAL A 61 7.24 7.49 4.59
N ASP A 62 8.18 8.17 5.26
CA ASP A 62 7.97 9.32 6.12
C ASP A 62 7.30 10.52 5.43
N SER A 63 7.51 10.70 4.13
CA SER A 63 6.79 11.71 3.32
C SER A 63 5.27 11.47 3.23
N GLY A 64 4.80 10.28 3.63
CA GLY A 64 3.41 9.84 3.43
C GLY A 64 3.16 9.25 2.04
N SER A 65 4.20 9.08 1.22
CA SER A 65 4.10 8.40 -0.07
C SER A 65 4.00 6.89 0.11
N VAL A 66 3.20 6.23 -0.72
CA VAL A 66 3.05 4.77 -0.74
C VAL A 66 3.58 4.23 -2.06
N TYR A 67 4.53 3.31 -1.97
CA TYR A 67 5.01 2.52 -3.09
C TYR A 67 4.36 1.13 -3.05
N GLY A 68 3.91 0.63 -4.18
CA GLY A 68 3.30 -0.69 -4.33
C GLY A 68 3.92 -1.46 -5.49
N PHE A 69 4.11 -2.76 -5.29
CA PHE A 69 4.55 -3.68 -6.34
C PHE A 69 4.09 -5.12 -6.04
N GLY A 70 4.21 -6.00 -7.04
CA GLY A 70 3.65 -7.36 -7.00
C GLY A 70 2.51 -7.54 -8.00
N SER A 71 1.55 -8.42 -7.73
CA SER A 71 0.46 -8.76 -8.66
C SER A 71 -0.74 -7.81 -8.58
N MET A 72 -1.26 -7.39 -9.74
CA MET A 72 -2.42 -6.52 -9.89
C MET A 72 -3.78 -7.24 -9.78
N GLY A 73 -3.80 -8.53 -9.41
CA GLY A 73 -5.03 -9.30 -9.26
C GLY A 73 -6.07 -8.58 -8.39
N PHE A 74 -7.33 -8.58 -8.86
CA PHE A 74 -8.47 -7.93 -8.22
C PHE A 74 -8.35 -6.40 -8.04
N GLY A 75 -7.45 -5.73 -8.76
CA GLY A 75 -7.23 -4.28 -8.61
C GLY A 75 -6.55 -3.90 -7.28
N SER A 76 -6.05 -4.88 -6.55
CA SER A 76 -5.67 -4.70 -5.15
C SER A 76 -4.29 -4.08 -4.90
N LEU A 77 -3.66 -3.59 -5.98
CA LEU A 77 -2.50 -2.69 -5.99
C LEU A 77 -2.88 -1.20 -6.21
N GLY A 78 -4.11 -0.90 -6.66
CA GLY A 78 -4.59 0.48 -6.75
C GLY A 78 -4.06 1.26 -7.97
N PHE A 79 -3.46 0.61 -8.97
CA PHE A 79 -3.02 1.26 -10.20
C PHE A 79 -4.07 1.14 -11.30
N LEU A 80 -4.48 2.27 -11.86
CA LEU A 80 -5.35 2.35 -13.02
C LEU A 80 -4.55 2.07 -14.31
N ASN A 81 -4.13 0.81 -14.53
CA ASN A 81 -3.53 0.43 -15.81
C ASN A 81 -4.31 -0.72 -16.46
N ARG A 82 -5.06 -0.39 -17.51
CA ARG A 82 -5.81 -1.34 -18.35
C ARG A 82 -4.92 -2.09 -19.35
N ARG A 83 -3.63 -1.72 -19.48
CA ARG A 83 -2.67 -2.40 -20.36
C ARG A 83 -1.86 -3.45 -19.60
N VAL A 84 -2.45 -4.65 -19.54
CA VAL A 84 -1.79 -5.98 -19.69
C VAL A 84 -0.41 -6.14 -19.04
N LEU A 85 -0.30 -5.89 -17.75
CA LEU A 85 0.70 -6.60 -16.94
C LEU A 85 0.02 -6.99 -15.62
N ASP A 86 -0.15 -8.30 -15.40
CA ASP A 86 -0.67 -8.85 -14.14
C ASP A 86 0.20 -8.54 -12.92
N LYS A 87 1.35 -7.88 -13.14
CA LYS A 87 2.41 -7.66 -12.19
C LYS A 87 3.11 -6.30 -12.41
N VAL A 88 3.34 -5.61 -11.32
CA VAL A 88 4.24 -4.48 -11.17
C VAL A 88 5.55 -5.03 -10.59
N LEU A 89 6.60 -5.05 -11.40
CA LEU A 89 7.88 -5.68 -11.02
C LEU A 89 8.77 -4.77 -10.16
N GLU A 90 8.59 -3.47 -10.30
CA GLU A 90 9.37 -2.46 -9.58
C GLU A 90 8.47 -1.60 -8.69
N PRO A 91 8.94 -1.18 -7.51
CA PRO A 91 8.21 -0.27 -6.62
C PRO A 91 7.70 0.97 -7.36
N ARG A 92 6.39 1.07 -7.53
CA ARG A 92 5.73 2.23 -8.16
C ARG A 92 4.94 3.00 -7.13
N ILE A 93 5.03 4.32 -7.17
CA ILE A 93 4.28 5.17 -6.26
C ILE A 93 2.79 5.27 -6.68
N LEU A 94 1.89 5.17 -5.71
CA LEU A 94 0.44 5.32 -5.90
C LEU A 94 0.06 6.81 -6.05
N GLU A 95 0.43 7.42 -7.18
CA GLU A 95 0.35 8.87 -7.39
C GLU A 95 -0.98 9.43 -7.87
N TYR A 96 -1.98 8.60 -8.22
CA TYR A 96 -3.22 9.16 -8.75
C TYR A 96 -4.10 9.73 -7.63
N THR A 97 -4.82 8.87 -6.90
CA THR A 97 -5.74 9.33 -5.85
C THR A 97 -5.01 9.78 -4.57
N LEU A 98 -3.86 9.18 -4.24
CA LEU A 98 -3.18 9.44 -2.97
C LEU A 98 -2.19 10.61 -3.02
N LYS A 99 -1.87 11.18 -4.18
CA LYS A 99 -0.88 12.28 -4.28
C LYS A 99 -1.26 13.53 -3.50
N SER A 100 -2.56 13.82 -3.35
CA SER A 100 -3.07 14.93 -2.55
C SER A 100 -3.23 14.60 -1.06
N HIS A 101 -2.83 13.40 -0.63
CA HIS A 101 -3.03 12.91 0.73
C HIS A 101 -1.72 12.45 1.35
N HIS A 102 -1.46 12.91 2.58
CA HIS A 102 -0.39 12.34 3.39
C HIS A 102 -0.90 11.06 4.07
N VAL A 103 -0.43 9.90 3.61
CA VAL A 103 -0.81 8.60 4.17
C VAL A 103 -0.18 8.44 5.55
N TYR A 104 -1.04 8.17 6.53
CA TYR A 104 -0.62 7.89 7.90
C TYR A 104 -0.39 6.40 8.10
N GLU A 105 -1.27 5.56 7.55
CA GLU A 105 -1.23 4.12 7.75
C GLU A 105 -1.76 3.36 6.52
N ILE A 106 -1.22 2.17 6.29
CA ILE A 106 -1.66 1.25 5.23
C ILE A 106 -1.75 -0.18 5.74
N SER A 107 -2.78 -0.90 5.32
CA SER A 107 -2.99 -2.32 5.60
C SER A 107 -3.46 -3.06 4.34
N THR A 108 -3.03 -4.31 4.17
CA THR A 108 -3.42 -5.12 3.01
C THR A 108 -3.88 -6.51 3.43
N GLY A 109 -5.06 -6.89 2.97
CA GLY A 109 -5.64 -8.22 3.07
C GLY A 109 -5.20 -9.13 1.91
N LEU A 110 -5.87 -10.27 1.75
CA LEU A 110 -5.56 -11.19 0.65
C LEU A 110 -5.79 -10.54 -0.72
N TYR A 111 -6.93 -9.85 -0.87
CA TYR A 111 -7.38 -9.29 -2.15
C TYR A 111 -7.85 -7.83 -2.04
N HIS A 112 -7.67 -7.18 -0.89
CA HIS A 112 -8.02 -5.77 -0.69
C HIS A 112 -6.92 -5.03 0.07
N THR A 113 -6.94 -3.71 0.02
CA THR A 113 -5.99 -2.82 0.69
C THR A 113 -6.76 -1.60 1.20
N VAL A 114 -6.42 -1.15 2.41
CA VAL A 114 -7.02 0.02 3.05
C VAL A 114 -5.90 1.00 3.43
N VAL A 115 -6.16 2.27 3.17
CA VAL A 115 -5.26 3.39 3.43
C VAL A 115 -5.96 4.39 4.33
N PHE A 116 -5.28 4.82 5.39
CA PHE A 116 -5.75 5.86 6.28
C PHE A 116 -4.82 7.08 6.16
N THR A 117 -5.43 8.25 5.96
CA THR A 117 -4.71 9.51 5.75
C THR A 117 -4.71 10.35 7.01
N SER A 118 -3.75 11.26 7.13
CA SER A 118 -3.67 12.24 8.23
C SER A 118 -4.90 13.14 8.36
N ARG A 119 -5.68 13.31 7.28
CA ARG A 119 -6.94 14.09 7.26
C ARG A 119 -8.16 13.22 7.52
N THR A 120 -7.99 12.15 8.32
CA THR A 120 -9.03 11.22 8.76
C THR A 120 -9.83 10.54 7.63
N LYS A 121 -9.38 10.64 6.37
CA LYS A 121 -10.00 9.92 5.25
C LYS A 121 -9.48 8.49 5.17
N ILE A 122 -10.40 7.58 4.88
CA ILE A 122 -10.13 6.17 4.62
C ILE A 122 -10.35 5.90 3.14
N PHE A 123 -9.41 5.21 2.50
CA PHE A 123 -9.52 4.75 1.12
C PHE A 123 -9.39 3.23 1.07
N GLY A 124 -10.17 2.58 0.21
CA GLY A 124 -10.16 1.15 -0.04
C GLY A 124 -9.96 0.84 -1.53
N PHE A 125 -9.21 -0.23 -1.82
CA PHE A 125 -9.09 -0.76 -3.18
C PHE A 125 -8.84 -2.28 -3.18
N GLY A 126 -9.29 -2.94 -4.22
CA GLY A 126 -9.24 -4.39 -4.40
C GLY A 126 -10.62 -5.05 -4.54
N ASP A 127 -10.67 -6.33 -4.19
CA ASP A 127 -11.89 -7.14 -4.12
C ASP A 127 -12.85 -6.60 -3.06
N ASN A 128 -14.14 -6.59 -3.40
CA ASN A 128 -15.23 -6.23 -2.50
C ASN A 128 -16.44 -7.17 -2.61
N GLU A 129 -16.29 -8.37 -3.20
CA GLU A 129 -17.37 -9.36 -3.33
C GLU A 129 -17.93 -9.84 -1.96
N ARG A 130 -17.21 -9.57 -0.85
CA ARG A 130 -17.64 -9.85 0.53
C ARG A 130 -17.74 -8.58 1.38
N ALA A 131 -17.96 -7.42 0.77
CA ALA A 131 -18.12 -6.13 1.45
C ALA A 131 -16.91 -5.68 2.32
N GLN A 132 -15.72 -6.25 2.11
CA GLN A 132 -14.51 -5.93 2.89
C GLN A 132 -13.98 -4.50 2.72
N LEU A 133 -14.44 -3.74 1.73
CA LEU A 133 -14.16 -2.32 1.53
C LEU A 133 -15.28 -1.42 2.07
N GLY A 134 -16.36 -1.98 2.62
CA GLY A 134 -17.48 -1.18 3.14
C GLY A 134 -18.27 -0.41 2.07
N HIS A 135 -18.18 -0.82 0.80
CA HIS A 135 -19.02 -0.30 -0.26
C HIS A 135 -20.17 -1.27 -0.57
N ASP A 136 -21.41 -0.80 -0.48
CA ASP A 136 -22.58 -1.65 -0.68
C ASP A 136 -22.90 -1.89 -2.17
N THR A 137 -22.47 -0.98 -3.06
CA THR A 137 -22.81 -1.01 -4.49
C THR A 137 -21.64 -1.39 -5.40
N LEU A 138 -20.42 -1.36 -4.88
CA LEU A 138 -19.20 -1.65 -5.65
C LEU A 138 -18.73 -3.07 -5.36
N ARG A 139 -18.57 -3.92 -6.38
CA ARG A 139 -18.02 -5.27 -6.20
C ARG A 139 -16.49 -5.33 -6.14
N SER A 140 -15.83 -4.29 -6.64
CA SER A 140 -14.38 -4.10 -6.53
C SER A 140 -14.03 -2.63 -6.78
N CYS A 141 -12.87 -2.21 -6.30
CA CYS A 141 -12.34 -0.87 -6.54
C CYS A 141 -10.92 -1.01 -7.11
N LEU A 142 -10.70 -0.63 -8.38
CA LEU A 142 -9.40 -0.79 -9.03
C LEU A 142 -8.36 0.24 -8.59
N GLU A 143 -8.84 1.35 -8.06
CA GLU A 143 -8.06 2.47 -7.55
C GLU A 143 -8.55 2.84 -6.14
N PRO A 144 -7.71 3.51 -5.33
CA PRO A 144 -8.12 3.95 -4.01
C PRO A 144 -9.42 4.75 -4.09
N THR A 145 -10.47 4.23 -3.46
CA THR A 145 -11.81 4.81 -3.44
C THR A 145 -12.16 5.14 -2.00
N GLN A 146 -12.69 6.35 -1.74
CA GLN A 146 -12.94 6.78 -0.37
C GLN A 146 -14.06 5.97 0.27
N ILE A 147 -13.78 5.33 1.40
CA ILE A 147 -14.77 4.66 2.23
C ILE A 147 -15.43 5.73 3.09
N LEU A 148 -16.70 6.04 2.80
CA LEU A 148 -17.46 7.06 3.54
C LEU A 148 -17.90 6.48 4.89
N ASN A 149 -17.62 7.22 5.97
CA ASN A 149 -18.26 6.94 7.25
C ASN A 149 -19.65 7.58 7.23
N ARG A 150 -20.70 6.77 7.42
CA ARG A 150 -22.09 7.29 7.50
C ARG A 150 -22.38 7.97 8.84
N ASP A 151 -21.46 7.88 9.80
CA ASP A 151 -21.65 8.42 11.16
C ASP A 151 -21.16 9.86 11.35
N THR A 152 -20.71 10.55 10.29
CA THR A 152 -20.64 12.02 10.37
C THR A 152 -22.06 12.52 10.21
N SER A 153 -22.77 12.62 11.35
CA SER A 153 -23.97 13.44 11.46
C SER A 153 -23.71 14.72 10.68
N GLU A 154 -24.51 14.93 9.63
CA GLU A 154 -24.69 16.26 9.08
C GLU A 154 -24.88 17.18 10.27
N ASP A 155 -23.99 18.16 10.39
CA ASP A 155 -24.19 19.25 11.33
C ASP A 155 -25.61 19.73 11.12
N VAL A 156 -26.43 19.51 12.14
CA VAL A 156 -27.71 20.17 12.31
C VAL A 156 -27.36 21.64 12.49
N GLU A 157 -27.08 22.34 11.40
CA GLU A 157 -27.06 23.80 11.41
C GLU A 157 -28.53 24.24 11.39
N SER A 158 -29.10 24.20 12.59
CA SER A 158 -30.27 24.95 12.96
C SER A 158 -29.93 26.44 12.95
N MET A 159 -30.47 27.20 12.00
CA MET A 159 -31.17 28.48 12.22
C MET A 159 -31.77 28.99 10.90
#